data_AF-A0A2E8BVG8-F1
#
_entry.id   AF-A0A2E8BVG8-F1
#
_cell.length_a   1.000
_cell.length_b   1.000
_cell.length_c   1.000
_cell.angle_alpha   90.00
_cell.angle_beta   90.00
_cell.angle_gamma   90.00
#
_symmetry.space_group_name_H-M   'P 1'
#
loop_
_entity.id
_entity.type
_entity.pdbx_description
1 polymer ?
#
loop_
_entity_poly.entity_id
_entity_poly.type
_entity_poly.pdbx_seq_one_letter_code
_entity_poly.pdbx_strand_id
1 'polypeptide(L)'
;MDFLRMAILMAHPSLALALIWMFMRQRSWRRQRVNLRDDERITAISTHESSGNRIMAYLLIVIATAFIARMTDAFLLGQDNDEVLGQLVPGHYHGWAGILALLLMITLWNLGRKTSSLRREGESNARMKDLHGRLGDVMAILVVIHAFLGFLYLLQII
;
A
#
# COMPACT_ATOMS: atom_id res chain seq x y z
N MET A 1 -19.49 -19.45 -9.93
CA MET A 1 -18.50 -18.52 -10.51
C MET A 1 -17.75 -19.24 -11.61
N ASP A 2 -17.56 -18.62 -12.78
CA ASP A 2 -16.65 -19.17 -13.79
C ASP A 2 -15.18 -18.83 -13.47
N PHE A 3 -14.25 -19.48 -14.15
CA PHE A 3 -12.82 -19.32 -13.93
C PHE A 3 -12.34 -17.88 -14.19
N LEU A 4 -12.90 -17.22 -15.21
CA LEU A 4 -12.53 -15.86 -15.59
C LEU A 4 -12.89 -14.86 -14.48
N ARG A 5 -14.12 -14.94 -13.96
CA ARG A 5 -14.60 -14.09 -12.86
C ARG A 5 -13.79 -14.33 -11.59
N MET A 6 -13.45 -15.57 -11.28
CA MET A 6 -12.56 -15.90 -10.16
C MET A 6 -11.17 -15.25 -10.33
N ALA A 7 -10.57 -15.35 -11.51
CA ALA A 7 -9.26 -14.76 -11.79
C ALA A 7 -9.27 -13.23 -11.64
N ILE A 8 -10.33 -12.57 -12.12
CA ILE A 8 -10.52 -11.11 -11.98
C ILE A 8 -10.61 -10.71 -10.50
N LEU A 9 -11.44 -11.41 -9.72
CA LEU A 9 -11.62 -11.13 -8.29
C LEU A 9 -10.35 -11.43 -7.46
N MET A 10 -9.54 -12.40 -7.88
CA MET A 10 -8.28 -12.78 -7.20
C MET A 10 -7.09 -11.88 -7.55
N ALA A 11 -7.18 -11.05 -8.58
CA ALA A 11 -6.09 -10.18 -9.00
C ALA A 11 -5.68 -9.20 -7.89
N HIS A 12 -6.65 -8.48 -7.30
CA HIS A 12 -6.40 -7.52 -6.24
C HIS A 12 -5.73 -8.13 -4.98
N PRO A 13 -6.28 -9.18 -4.33
CA PRO A 13 -5.67 -9.75 -3.13
C PRO A 13 -4.27 -10.31 -3.39
N SER A 14 -4.02 -10.87 -4.59
CA SER A 14 -2.69 -11.35 -4.97
C SER A 14 -1.66 -10.23 -5.04
N LEU A 15 -2.01 -9.12 -5.72
CA LEU A 15 -1.14 -7.94 -5.77
C LEU A 15 -0.99 -7.29 -4.39
N ALA A 16 -2.05 -7.26 -3.57
CA ALA A 16 -2.00 -6.72 -2.22
C ALA A 16 -1.02 -7.50 -1.33
N LEU A 17 -0.97 -8.83 -1.42
CA LEU A 17 0.02 -9.64 -0.69
C LEU A 17 1.46 -9.33 -1.12
N ALA A 18 1.70 -9.17 -2.42
CA ALA A 18 3.01 -8.75 -2.93
C ALA A 18 3.41 -7.37 -2.39
N LEU A 19 2.49 -6.41 -2.38
CA LEU A 19 2.71 -5.08 -1.81
C LEU A 19 3.02 -5.13 -0.31
N ILE A 20 2.26 -5.92 0.46
CA ILE A 20 2.50 -6.11 1.90
C ILE A 20 3.89 -6.68 2.13
N TRP A 21 4.29 -7.69 1.37
CA TRP A 21 5.64 -8.26 1.46
C TRP A 21 6.72 -7.21 1.17
N MET A 22 6.57 -6.43 0.08
CA MET A 22 7.50 -5.35 -0.28
C MET A 22 7.60 -4.31 0.85
N PHE A 23 6.46 -3.91 1.41
CA PHE A 23 6.40 -2.95 2.52
C PHE A 23 7.06 -3.47 3.79
N MET A 24 6.78 -4.72 4.18
CA MET A 24 7.37 -5.35 5.37
C MET A 24 8.88 -5.50 5.22
N ARG A 25 9.35 -5.86 4.02
CA ARG A 25 10.79 -5.88 3.69
C ARG A 25 11.39 -4.48 3.81
N GLN A 26 10.76 -3.44 3.26
CA GLN A 26 11.24 -2.07 3.36
C GLN A 26 11.29 -1.58 4.82
N ARG A 27 10.31 -1.93 5.65
CA ARG A 27 10.28 -1.59 7.08
C ARG A 27 11.38 -2.29 7.87
N SER A 28 11.69 -3.55 7.54
CA SER A 28 12.72 -4.34 8.24
C SER A 28 14.11 -3.68 8.23
N TRP A 29 14.37 -2.81 7.24
CA TRP A 29 15.58 -2.02 7.13
C TRP A 29 15.90 -1.20 8.38
N ARG A 30 14.88 -0.72 9.12
CA ARG A 30 15.08 0.05 10.36
C ARG A 30 15.92 -0.70 11.39
N ARG A 31 15.80 -2.03 11.43
CA ARG A 31 16.62 -2.90 12.29
C ARG A 31 17.97 -3.23 11.66
N GLN A 32 17.99 -3.52 10.36
CA GLN A 32 19.19 -3.94 9.63
C GLN A 32 20.27 -2.84 9.52
N ARG A 33 19.86 -1.56 9.46
CA ARG A 33 20.78 -0.43 9.28
C ARG A 33 21.80 -0.21 10.41
N VAL A 34 21.63 -0.86 11.55
CA VAL A 34 22.52 -0.71 12.73
C VAL A 34 23.89 -1.33 12.45
N ASN A 35 23.96 -2.34 11.58
CA ASN A 35 25.17 -3.11 11.32
C ASN A 35 25.89 -2.73 10.02
N LEU A 36 25.46 -1.66 9.33
CA LEU A 36 26.03 -1.26 8.04
C LEU A 36 27.22 -0.30 8.22
N ARG A 37 28.29 -0.55 7.45
CA ARG A 37 29.43 0.38 7.29
C ARG A 37 29.02 1.63 6.51
N ASP A 38 29.83 2.67 6.54
CA ASP A 38 29.45 4.00 6.03
C ASP A 38 29.20 4.05 4.51
N ASP A 39 29.99 3.32 3.72
CA ASP A 39 29.83 3.14 2.28
C ASP A 39 28.57 2.34 1.93
N GLU A 40 28.33 1.24 2.64
CA GLU A 40 27.12 0.41 2.52
C GLU A 40 25.86 1.19 2.93
N ARG A 41 25.98 2.07 3.93
CA ARG A 41 24.89 2.90 4.46
C ARG A 41 24.37 3.88 3.42
N ILE A 42 25.24 4.55 2.66
CA ILE A 42 24.83 5.52 1.63
C ILE A 42 24.02 4.81 0.54
N THR A 43 24.53 3.68 0.05
CA THR A 43 23.84 2.87 -0.96
C THR A 43 22.50 2.36 -0.44
N ALA A 44 22.46 1.82 0.77
CA ALA A 44 21.23 1.31 1.38
C ALA A 44 20.16 2.41 1.55
N ILE A 45 20.55 3.63 1.92
CA ILE A 45 19.62 4.77 2.00
C ILE A 45 19.04 5.10 0.63
N SER A 46 19.87 5.17 -0.41
CA SER A 46 19.42 5.43 -1.79
C SER A 46 18.44 4.34 -2.28
N THR A 47 18.73 3.08 -1.98
CA THR A 47 17.82 1.97 -2.28
C THR A 47 16.50 2.08 -1.51
N HIS A 48 16.52 2.47 -0.24
CA HIS A 48 15.31 2.67 0.56
C HIS A 48 14.44 3.82 0.01
N GLU A 49 15.05 4.95 -0.37
CA GLU A 49 14.37 6.10 -0.97
C GLU A 49 13.70 5.71 -2.31
N SER A 50 14.44 5.06 -3.21
CA SER A 50 13.90 4.62 -4.50
C SER A 50 12.84 3.53 -4.36
N SER A 51 13.02 2.59 -3.43
CA SER A 51 12.02 1.58 -3.08
C SER A 51 10.72 2.22 -2.59
N GLY A 52 10.78 3.28 -1.77
CA GLY A 52 9.59 4.00 -1.31
C GLY A 52 8.72 4.53 -2.44
N ASN A 53 9.33 5.07 -3.50
CA ASN A 53 8.61 5.52 -4.70
C ASN A 53 7.95 4.35 -5.44
N ARG A 54 8.66 3.21 -5.56
CA ARG A 54 8.12 2.00 -6.19
C ARG A 54 6.93 1.43 -5.43
N ILE A 55 7.00 1.40 -4.09
CA ILE A 55 5.88 0.95 -3.24
C ILE A 55 4.66 1.85 -3.41
N MET A 56 4.84 3.17 -3.44
CA MET A 56 3.73 4.09 -3.68
C MET A 56 3.09 3.85 -5.06
N ALA A 57 3.89 3.73 -6.12
CA ALA A 57 3.38 3.42 -7.45
C ALA A 57 2.63 2.07 -7.49
N TYR A 58 3.18 1.05 -6.85
CA TYR A 58 2.56 -0.27 -6.76
C TYR A 58 1.24 -0.24 -5.97
N LEU A 59 1.14 0.56 -4.90
CA LEU A 59 -0.12 0.78 -4.19
C LEU A 59 -1.20 1.35 -5.12
N LEU A 60 -0.88 2.35 -5.94
CA LEU A 60 -1.84 2.91 -6.88
C LEU A 60 -2.31 1.88 -7.91
N ILE A 61 -1.41 1.01 -8.37
CA ILE A 61 -1.76 -0.11 -9.26
C ILE A 61 -2.72 -1.07 -8.56
N VAL A 62 -2.44 -1.48 -7.31
CA VAL A 62 -3.29 -2.39 -6.52
C VAL A 62 -4.71 -1.83 -6.35
N ILE A 63 -4.83 -0.53 -6.08
CA ILE A 63 -6.11 0.16 -5.93
C ILE A 63 -6.84 0.22 -7.27
N ALA A 64 -6.15 0.61 -8.35
CA ALA A 64 -6.74 0.65 -9.68
C ALA A 64 -7.27 -0.73 -10.11
N THR A 65 -6.50 -1.80 -9.86
CA THR A 65 -6.96 -3.18 -10.13
C THR A 65 -8.22 -3.54 -9.35
N ALA A 66 -8.38 -3.08 -8.10
CA ALA A 66 -9.60 -3.34 -7.32
C ALA A 66 -10.84 -2.70 -7.97
N PHE A 67 -10.74 -1.44 -8.38
CA PHE A 67 -11.83 -0.74 -9.04
C PHE A 67 -12.15 -1.34 -10.42
N ILE A 68 -11.12 -1.62 -11.22
CA ILE A 68 -11.30 -2.26 -12.54
C ILE A 68 -11.96 -3.63 -12.40
N ALA A 69 -11.51 -4.46 -11.45
CA ALA A 69 -12.10 -5.77 -11.22
C ALA A 69 -13.59 -5.66 -10.86
N ARG A 70 -13.96 -4.73 -9.98
CA ARG A 70 -15.35 -4.51 -9.56
C ARG A 70 -16.24 -3.94 -10.67
N MET A 71 -15.72 -3.02 -11.49
CA MET A 71 -16.43 -2.48 -12.65
C MET A 71 -16.65 -3.55 -13.72
N THR A 72 -15.63 -4.34 -14.04
CA THR A 72 -15.75 -5.46 -14.98
C THR A 72 -16.77 -6.49 -14.48
N ASP A 73 -16.76 -6.79 -13.18
CA ASP A 73 -17.73 -7.70 -12.58
C ASP A 73 -19.18 -7.21 -12.73
N ALA A 74 -19.43 -5.93 -12.42
CA ALA A 74 -20.73 -5.29 -12.57
C ALA A 74 -21.21 -5.26 -14.03
N PHE A 75 -20.30 -4.95 -14.96
CA PHE A 75 -20.60 -4.95 -16.39
C PHE A 75 -20.96 -6.36 -16.90
N LEU A 76 -20.22 -7.39 -16.48
CA LEU A 76 -20.52 -8.78 -16.84
C LEU A 76 -21.85 -9.28 -16.27
N LEU A 77 -22.32 -8.70 -15.15
CA LEU A 77 -23.63 -8.97 -14.57
C LEU A 77 -24.78 -8.17 -15.23
N GLY A 78 -24.47 -7.27 -16.17
CA GLY A 78 -25.46 -6.45 -16.86
C GLY A 78 -26.08 -5.34 -16.00
N GLN A 79 -25.35 -4.84 -14.99
CA GLN A 79 -25.81 -3.72 -14.16
C GLN A 79 -25.87 -2.41 -14.95
N ASP A 80 -26.85 -1.56 -14.61
CA ASP A 80 -27.00 -0.24 -15.23
C ASP A 80 -25.84 0.70 -14.84
N ASN A 81 -25.59 1.72 -15.67
CA ASN A 81 -24.47 2.66 -15.47
C ASN A 81 -24.50 3.35 -14.10
N ASP A 82 -25.68 3.68 -13.58
CA ASP A 82 -25.85 4.30 -12.26
C ASP A 82 -25.46 3.34 -11.13
N GLU A 83 -25.77 2.05 -11.28
CA GLU A 83 -25.37 1.01 -10.33
C GLU A 83 -23.85 0.78 -10.36
N VAL A 84 -23.25 0.79 -11.55
CA VAL A 84 -21.79 0.70 -11.74
C VAL A 84 -21.07 1.89 -11.09
N LEU A 85 -21.57 3.12 -11.25
CA LEU A 85 -21.02 4.31 -10.61
C LEU A 85 -21.18 4.26 -9.08
N GLY A 86 -22.30 3.71 -8.59
CA GLY A 86 -22.52 3.46 -7.17
C GLY A 86 -21.45 2.56 -6.53
N GLN A 87 -20.82 1.67 -7.30
CA GLN A 87 -19.74 0.81 -6.82
C GLN A 87 -18.45 1.57 -6.44
N LEU A 88 -18.28 2.83 -6.86
CA LEU A 88 -17.10 3.63 -6.51
C LEU A 88 -17.07 4.02 -5.03
N VAL A 89 -18.24 4.13 -4.40
CA VAL A 89 -18.35 4.42 -2.96
C VAL A 89 -18.21 3.11 -2.18
N PRO A 90 -17.31 3.04 -1.17
CA PRO A 90 -17.21 1.85 -0.33
C PRO A 90 -18.48 1.60 0.47
N GLY A 91 -19.12 0.45 0.24
CA GLY A 91 -20.25 -0.05 1.05
C GLY A 91 -19.83 -0.90 2.26
N HIS A 92 -18.52 -1.10 2.48
CA HIS A 92 -17.99 -2.00 3.50
C HIS A 92 -16.70 -1.46 4.14
N TYR A 93 -16.39 -1.96 5.34
CA TYR A 93 -15.24 -1.51 6.14
C TYR A 93 -13.90 -1.64 5.43
N HIS A 94 -13.68 -2.73 4.67
CA HIS A 94 -12.42 -2.91 3.93
C HIS A 94 -12.16 -1.76 2.94
N GLY A 95 -13.17 -1.28 2.22
CA GLY A 95 -12.98 -0.20 1.24
C GLY A 95 -12.71 1.15 1.90
N TRP A 96 -13.41 1.48 3.00
CA TRP A 96 -13.10 2.67 3.80
C TRP A 96 -11.70 2.61 4.44
N ALA A 97 -11.31 1.44 4.95
CA ALA A 97 -9.96 1.21 5.45
C ALA A 97 -8.90 1.35 4.35
N GLY A 98 -9.22 1.01 3.10
CA GLY A 98 -8.35 1.20 1.94
C GLY A 98 -8.09 2.68 1.65
N ILE A 99 -9.13 3.53 1.72
CA ILE A 99 -8.98 4.99 1.59
C ILE A 99 -8.09 5.54 2.71
N LEU A 100 -8.33 5.13 3.96
CA LEU A 100 -7.50 5.54 5.10
C LEU A 100 -6.04 5.10 4.90
N ALA A 101 -5.80 3.87 4.45
CA ALA A 101 -4.46 3.37 4.17
C ALA A 101 -3.75 4.16 3.06
N LEU A 102 -4.47 4.57 2.01
CA LEU A 102 -3.92 5.43 0.95
C LEU A 102 -3.50 6.79 1.52
N LEU A 103 -4.35 7.45 2.30
CA LEU A 103 -4.03 8.74 2.92
C LEU A 103 -2.79 8.64 3.81
N LEU A 104 -2.73 7.63 4.66
CA LEU A 104 -1.58 7.40 5.54
C LEU A 104 -0.31 7.06 4.75
N MET A 105 -0.42 6.29 3.65
CA MET A 105 0.72 6.02 2.77
C MET A 105 1.23 7.29 2.09
N ILE A 106 0.35 8.18 1.64
CA ILE A 106 0.73 9.50 1.09
C ILE A 106 1.51 10.31 2.13
N THR A 107 1.02 10.35 3.38
CA THR A 107 1.73 11.02 4.47
C THR A 107 3.10 10.38 4.72
N LEU A 108 3.17 9.06 4.83
CA LEU A 108 4.42 8.33 5.08
C LEU A 108 5.44 8.55 3.95
N TRP A 109 5.00 8.51 2.70
CA TRP A 109 5.81 8.73 1.51
C TRP A 109 6.35 10.16 1.44
N ASN A 110 5.49 11.16 1.67
CA ASN A 110 5.90 12.56 1.72
C ASN A 110 6.93 12.82 2.83
N LEU A 111 6.73 12.20 3.99
CA LEU A 111 7.64 12.29 5.13
C LEU A 111 9.02 11.67 4.83
N GLY A 112 9.04 10.57 4.09
CA GLY A 112 10.26 9.94 3.58
C GLY A 112 11.03 10.88 2.64
N ARG A 113 10.34 11.49 1.67
CA ARG A 113 10.94 12.46 0.74
C ARG A 113 11.49 13.69 1.46
N LYS A 114 10.74 14.24 2.43
CA LYS A 114 11.22 15.38 3.24
C LYS A 114 12.44 15.01 4.07
N THR A 115 12.47 13.82 4.66
CA THR A 115 13.64 13.31 5.38
C THR A 115 14.87 13.19 4.47
N SER A 116 14.68 12.75 3.22
CA SER A 116 15.74 12.67 2.22
C SER A 116 16.28 14.06 1.83
N SER A 117 15.41 15.04 1.58
CA SER A 117 15.82 16.41 1.23
C SER A 117 16.64 17.06 2.35
N LEU A 118 16.14 17.05 3.59
CA LEU A 118 16.88 17.57 4.75
C LEU A 118 18.26 16.92 4.91
N ARG A 119 18.34 15.59 4.67
CA ARG A 119 19.63 14.87 4.70
C ARG A 119 20.60 15.36 3.63
N ARG A 120 20.12 15.62 2.40
CA ARG A 120 20.94 16.10 1.28
C ARG A 120 21.40 17.54 1.50
N GLU A 121 20.60 18.34 2.18
CA GLU A 121 20.89 19.73 2.57
C GLU A 121 21.82 19.84 3.80
N GLY A 122 22.14 18.70 4.46
CA GLY A 122 22.95 18.69 5.68
C GLY A 122 22.21 19.17 6.93
N GLU A 123 20.89 19.32 6.85
CA GLU A 123 20.05 19.77 7.94
C GLU A 123 19.67 18.64 8.92
N SER A 124 19.29 19.03 10.15
CA SER A 124 18.82 18.10 11.16
C SER A 124 17.51 17.41 10.73
N ASN A 125 17.59 16.10 10.49
CA ASN A 125 16.46 15.27 10.05
C ASN A 125 15.97 14.26 11.11
N ALA A 126 16.56 14.27 12.32
CA ALA A 126 16.37 13.21 13.31
C ALA A 126 14.89 13.02 13.71
N ARG A 127 14.18 14.12 13.96
CA ARG A 127 12.75 14.13 14.31
C ARG A 127 11.88 13.60 13.17
N MET A 128 12.17 14.03 11.93
CA MET A 128 11.43 13.62 10.74
C MET A 128 11.59 12.12 10.48
N LYS A 129 12.83 11.64 10.59
CA LYS A 129 13.19 10.22 10.46
C LYS A 129 12.50 9.35 11.51
N ASP A 130 12.41 9.81 12.75
CA ASP A 130 11.72 9.07 13.82
C ASP A 130 10.21 9.00 13.57
N LEU A 131 9.58 10.12 13.21
CA LEU A 131 8.16 10.15 12.85
C LEU A 131 7.85 9.21 11.68
N HIS A 132 8.70 9.20 10.64
CA HIS A 132 8.56 8.29 9.50
C HIS A 132 8.63 6.83 9.94
N GLY A 133 9.60 6.49 10.80
CA GLY A 133 9.71 5.14 11.36
C GLY A 133 8.47 4.72 12.16
N ARG A 134 7.96 5.61 13.03
CA ARG A 134 6.78 5.34 13.87
C ARG A 134 5.50 5.19 13.05
N LEU A 135 5.27 6.07 12.07
CA LEU A 135 4.14 5.93 11.15
C LEU A 135 4.25 4.63 10.33
N GLY A 136 5.46 4.23 9.93
CA GLY A 136 5.69 2.94 9.30
C GLY A 136 5.32 1.74 10.18
N ASP A 137 5.53 1.84 11.50
CA ASP A 137 5.12 0.80 12.45
C ASP A 137 3.59 0.70 12.59
N VAL A 138 2.91 1.84 12.69
CA VAL A 138 1.44 1.91 12.72
C VAL A 138 0.85 1.33 11.43
N MET A 139 1.40 1.74 10.28
CA MET A 139 0.99 1.23 8.96
C MET A 139 1.15 -0.29 8.84
N ALA A 140 2.20 -0.87 9.42
CA ALA A 140 2.40 -2.33 9.40
C ALA A 140 1.30 -3.09 10.13
N ILE A 141 0.74 -2.53 11.20
CA ILE A 141 -0.39 -3.15 11.92
C ILE A 141 -1.68 -2.96 11.11
N LEU A 142 -1.92 -1.73 10.64
CA LEU A 142 -3.13 -1.39 9.89
C LEU A 142 -3.25 -2.18 8.58
N VAL A 143 -2.14 -2.42 7.87
CA VAL A 143 -2.19 -3.18 6.60
C VAL A 143 -2.57 -4.64 6.82
N VAL A 144 -2.16 -5.24 7.95
CA VAL A 144 -2.55 -6.61 8.32
C VAL A 144 -4.05 -6.66 8.63
N ILE A 145 -4.55 -5.70 9.41
CA ILE A 145 -5.99 -5.58 9.70
C ILE A 145 -6.79 -5.37 8.40
N HIS A 146 -6.32 -4.48 7.53
CA HIS A 146 -6.97 -4.19 6.26
C HIS A 146 -7.03 -5.42 5.34
N ALA A 147 -5.92 -6.18 5.23
CA ALA A 147 -5.86 -7.43 4.47
C ALA A 147 -6.80 -8.49 5.06
N PHE A 148 -6.86 -8.61 6.39
CA PHE A 148 -7.79 -9.52 7.06
C PHE A 148 -9.25 -9.15 6.78
N LEU A 149 -9.63 -7.87 6.85
CA LEU A 149 -10.97 -7.41 6.47
C LEU A 149 -11.29 -7.70 5.00
N GLY A 150 -10.30 -7.58 4.11
CA GLY A 150 -10.45 -7.91 2.69
C GLY A 150 -10.69 -9.40 2.47
N PHE A 151 -9.97 -10.25 3.22
CA PHE A 151 -10.18 -11.69 3.22
C PHE A 151 -11.58 -12.08 3.74
N LEU A 152 -12.06 -11.46 4.82
CA LEU A 152 -13.41 -11.70 5.31
C LEU A 152 -14.48 -11.30 4.28
N TYR A 153 -14.28 -10.16 3.61
CA TYR A 153 -15.18 -9.72 2.54
C TYR A 153 -15.17 -10.68 1.35
N LEU A 154 -14.00 -11.23 1.01
CA LEU A 154 -13.88 -12.22 -0.04
C LEU A 154 -14.71 -13.48 0.25
N LEU A 155 -14.71 -13.96 1.50
CA LEU A 155 -15.52 -15.11 1.92
C LEU A 155 -17.03 -14.85 1.89
N GLN A 156 -17.47 -13.59 1.85
CA GLN A 156 -18.88 -13.22 1.71
C GLN A 156 -19.32 -13.18 0.24
N ILE A 157 -18.38 -12.90 -0.67
CA ILE A 157 -18.67 -12.78 -2.11
C ILE A 157 -18.58 -14.14 -2.82
N ILE A 158 -17.66 -15.00 -2.39
CA ILE A 158 -17.47 -16.36 -2.93
C ILE A 158 -18.50 -17.31 -2.29
#